data_AF-A0A534YSU1-F1
#
_entry.id   AF-A0A534YSU1-F1
#
_cell.length_a   1.000
_cell.length_b   1.000
_cell.length_c   1.000
_cell.angle_alpha   90.00
_cell.angle_beta   90.00
_cell.angle_gamma   90.00
#
_symmetry.space_group_name_H-M   'P 1'
#
loop_
_entity.id
_entity.type
_entity.pdbx_description
1 polymer ?
#
loop_
_entity_poly.entity_id
_entity_poly.type
_entity_poly.pdbx_seq_one_letter_code
_entity_poly.pdbx_strand_id
1 'polypeptide(L)'
;MPAKAGFNLADVSSVSQLDSLPSGVKGLVYLGLCNGADPSFISAVQLFIGDSKLFGFYLMDQPDPTGRFAPLCPAANLMAESDWIHANLPGAQTFIVMINVNTSTAPVYANTYNPGNSHIDLYAPDPYPCRTEVGGCDYSRITRAVAAAEAAGIPRGSIVPVYQAFGGGNWSDDGGGQYTLPTASQEQQILATWASVVPNPVFDYAYSWGTQNSDQALEGSTALQAVFSAHNATSAGPRDR
;
A
#
# COMPACT_ATOMS: atom_id res chain seq x y z
N MET A 1 -17.06 4.49 -9.11
CA MET A 1 -16.14 3.73 -9.99
C MET A 1 -14.78 4.40 -9.95
N PRO A 2 -13.76 3.71 -9.45
CA PRO A 2 -12.40 4.24 -9.27
C PRO A 2 -11.76 4.84 -10.52
N ALA A 3 -12.06 4.26 -11.68
CA ALA A 3 -11.62 4.80 -12.97
C ALA A 3 -12.04 6.27 -13.18
N LYS A 4 -13.16 6.73 -12.61
CA LYS A 4 -13.57 8.15 -12.68
C LYS A 4 -12.67 9.08 -11.88
N ALA A 5 -12.02 8.56 -10.83
CA ALA A 5 -11.02 9.28 -10.07
C ALA A 5 -9.61 9.10 -10.67
N GLY A 6 -9.45 8.43 -11.81
CA GLY A 6 -8.18 8.30 -12.53
C GLY A 6 -7.27 7.17 -12.06
N PHE A 7 -7.74 6.27 -11.17
CA PHE A 7 -6.99 5.08 -10.78
C PHE A 7 -6.90 4.09 -11.94
N ASN A 8 -5.69 3.54 -12.16
CA ASN A 8 -5.36 2.62 -13.25
C ASN A 8 -4.60 1.36 -12.77
N LEU A 9 -4.48 1.19 -11.45
CA LEU A 9 -4.14 -0.04 -10.76
C LEU A 9 -5.30 -0.37 -9.80
N ALA A 10 -5.51 -1.65 -9.51
CA ALA A 10 -6.55 -2.08 -8.60
C ALA A 10 -6.12 -3.33 -7.84
N ASP A 11 -6.34 -3.31 -6.53
CA ASP A 11 -6.35 -4.52 -5.70
C ASP A 11 -7.39 -5.53 -6.21
N VAL A 12 -6.91 -6.74 -6.50
CA VAL A 12 -7.72 -7.89 -6.93
C VAL A 12 -7.26 -9.15 -6.19
N SER A 13 -8.11 -10.17 -6.11
CA SER A 13 -7.78 -11.45 -5.45
C SER A 13 -8.13 -12.67 -6.30
N SER A 14 -8.53 -12.48 -7.56
CA SER A 14 -8.91 -13.57 -8.46
C SER A 14 -8.70 -13.22 -9.92
N VAL A 15 -8.51 -14.24 -10.75
CA VAL A 15 -8.42 -14.11 -12.21
C VAL A 15 -9.67 -13.46 -12.79
N SER A 16 -10.86 -13.80 -12.30
CA SER A 16 -12.11 -13.21 -12.78
C SER A 16 -12.19 -11.69 -12.52
N GLN A 17 -11.69 -11.23 -11.36
CA GLN A 17 -11.58 -9.80 -11.08
C GLN A 17 -10.56 -9.14 -12.00
N LEU A 18 -9.39 -9.75 -12.20
CA LEU A 18 -8.35 -9.26 -13.09
C LEU A 18 -8.86 -9.13 -14.54
N ASP A 19 -9.53 -10.16 -15.05
CA ASP A 19 -10.18 -10.19 -16.36
C ASP A 19 -11.27 -9.12 -16.51
N SER A 20 -11.99 -8.82 -15.43
CA SER A 20 -13.05 -7.81 -15.42
C SER A 20 -12.55 -6.36 -15.44
N LEU A 21 -11.25 -6.15 -15.19
CA LEU A 21 -10.70 -4.80 -15.15
C LEU A 21 -10.88 -4.08 -16.51
N PRO A 22 -11.24 -2.79 -16.50
CA PRO A 22 -11.35 -2.00 -17.73
C PRO A 22 -10.05 -1.97 -18.52
N SER A 23 -10.14 -1.67 -19.82
CA SER A 23 -8.95 -1.44 -20.64
C SER A 23 -8.09 -0.32 -20.05
N GLY A 24 -6.77 -0.52 -20.01
CA GLY A 24 -5.82 0.41 -19.43
C GLY A 24 -5.65 0.31 -17.90
N VAL A 25 -6.45 -0.52 -17.22
CA VAL A 25 -6.30 -0.79 -15.79
C VAL A 25 -5.55 -2.11 -15.60
N LYS A 26 -4.58 -2.12 -14.69
CA LYS A 26 -3.84 -3.32 -14.27
C LYS A 26 -4.29 -3.78 -12.89
N GLY A 27 -3.99 -5.03 -12.55
CA GLY A 27 -4.28 -5.58 -11.22
C GLY A 27 -3.03 -5.81 -10.39
N LEU A 28 -3.13 -5.44 -9.11
CA LEU A 28 -2.22 -5.84 -8.04
C LEU A 28 -2.91 -6.96 -7.26
N VAL A 29 -2.36 -8.18 -7.33
CA VAL A 29 -3.03 -9.36 -6.74
C VAL A 29 -2.67 -9.47 -5.27
N TYR A 30 -3.64 -9.33 -4.37
CA TYR A 30 -3.45 -9.62 -2.96
C TYR A 30 -3.37 -11.12 -2.70
N LEU A 31 -2.27 -11.56 -2.09
CA LEU A 31 -2.06 -12.96 -1.71
C LEU A 31 -2.39 -13.21 -0.24
N GLY A 32 -1.82 -12.39 0.67
CA GLY A 32 -2.00 -12.57 2.11
C GLY A 32 -1.42 -13.90 2.62
N LEU A 33 -0.36 -14.39 1.98
CA LEU A 33 0.34 -15.63 2.33
C LEU A 33 1.73 -15.30 2.89
N CYS A 34 2.23 -16.16 3.78
CA CYS A 34 3.60 -16.06 4.29
C CYS A 34 4.16 -17.42 4.72
N ASN A 35 3.96 -18.42 3.87
CA ASN A 35 4.42 -19.79 4.11
C ASN A 35 5.70 -20.11 3.32
N GLY A 36 6.19 -19.17 2.52
CA GLY A 36 7.21 -19.43 1.50
C GLY A 36 6.56 -19.88 0.21
N ALA A 37 7.38 -20.19 -0.81
CA ALA A 37 6.93 -20.75 -2.08
C ALA A 37 6.49 -22.22 -1.96
N ASP A 38 5.53 -22.48 -1.08
CA ASP A 38 4.92 -23.78 -0.85
C ASP A 38 3.88 -24.11 -1.94
N PRO A 39 3.32 -25.33 -1.97
CA PRO A 39 2.32 -25.70 -2.97
C PRO A 39 1.07 -24.82 -2.97
N SER A 40 0.69 -24.23 -1.83
CA SER A 40 -0.49 -23.36 -1.72
C SER A 40 -0.22 -22.01 -2.39
N PHE A 41 0.93 -21.41 -2.09
CA PHE A 41 1.42 -20.19 -2.72
C PHE A 41 1.54 -20.38 -4.24
N ILE A 42 2.23 -21.44 -4.66
CA ILE A 42 2.42 -21.75 -6.07
C ILE A 42 1.06 -21.89 -6.78
N SER A 43 0.12 -22.62 -6.18
CA SER A 43 -1.22 -22.78 -6.76
C SER A 43 -1.98 -21.47 -6.87
N ALA A 44 -1.81 -20.54 -5.92
CA ALA A 44 -2.43 -19.22 -5.97
C ALA A 44 -1.83 -18.34 -7.08
N VAL A 45 -0.50 -18.30 -7.19
CA VAL A 45 0.20 -17.44 -8.15
C VAL A 45 0.11 -17.96 -9.58
N GLN A 46 0.16 -19.28 -9.79
CA GLN A 46 0.13 -19.90 -11.12
C GLN A 46 -1.10 -19.51 -11.96
N LEU A 47 -2.22 -19.17 -11.31
CA LEU A 47 -3.45 -18.75 -11.96
C LEU A 47 -3.30 -17.47 -12.80
N PHE A 48 -2.29 -16.66 -12.51
CA PHE A 48 -2.07 -15.35 -13.14
C PHE A 48 -0.98 -15.38 -14.22
N ILE A 49 -0.37 -16.54 -14.48
CA ILE A 49 0.72 -16.67 -15.46
C ILE A 49 0.23 -16.36 -16.87
N GLY A 50 0.89 -15.40 -17.52
CA GLY A 50 0.59 -14.96 -18.88
C GLY A 50 -0.55 -13.95 -18.98
N ASP A 51 -1.13 -13.52 -17.85
CA ASP A 51 -2.18 -12.50 -17.86
C ASP A 51 -1.61 -11.11 -18.19
N SER A 52 -2.04 -10.57 -19.31
CA SER A 52 -1.60 -9.26 -19.79
C SER A 52 -2.04 -8.08 -18.92
N LYS A 53 -2.97 -8.25 -17.98
CA LYS A 53 -3.44 -7.22 -17.05
C LYS A 53 -2.76 -7.29 -15.68
N LEU A 54 -1.95 -8.32 -15.42
CA LEU A 54 -1.18 -8.40 -14.19
C LEU A 54 -0.12 -7.28 -14.13
N PHE A 55 -0.07 -6.56 -13.02
CA PHE A 55 1.04 -5.65 -12.67
C PHE A 55 2.00 -6.33 -11.69
N GLY A 56 1.46 -7.01 -10.68
CA GLY A 56 2.26 -7.61 -9.63
C GLY A 56 1.41 -8.22 -8.52
N PHE A 57 2.05 -8.51 -7.39
CA PHE A 57 1.47 -9.15 -6.22
C PHE A 57 1.68 -8.30 -4.97
N TYR A 58 0.60 -8.03 -4.26
CA TYR A 58 0.60 -7.54 -2.89
C TYR A 58 0.71 -8.76 -1.98
N LEU A 59 1.93 -9.04 -1.51
CA LEU A 59 2.23 -10.28 -0.79
C LEU A 59 1.53 -10.34 0.57
N MET A 60 1.65 -9.27 1.36
CA MET A 60 1.10 -9.22 2.71
C MET A 60 0.92 -7.78 3.20
N ASP A 61 -0.19 -7.53 3.89
CA ASP A 61 -0.44 -6.31 4.66
C ASP A 61 0.21 -6.39 6.04
N GLN A 62 1.10 -5.44 6.34
CA GLN A 62 1.85 -5.33 7.60
C GLN A 62 2.38 -6.68 8.16
N PRO A 63 3.18 -7.45 7.39
CA PRO A 63 3.74 -8.72 7.87
C PRO A 63 4.63 -8.50 9.09
N ASP A 64 4.67 -9.43 10.06
CA ASP A 64 5.51 -9.33 11.27
C ASP A 64 6.52 -10.49 11.38
N PRO A 65 7.84 -10.23 11.27
CA PRO A 65 8.84 -11.30 11.32
C PRO A 65 9.11 -11.81 12.74
N THR A 66 8.52 -11.17 13.75
CA THR A 66 8.65 -11.55 15.16
C THR A 66 7.41 -12.27 15.69
N GLY A 67 6.26 -12.12 15.03
CA GLY A 67 4.98 -12.65 15.50
C GLY A 67 4.42 -11.96 16.74
N ARG A 68 4.91 -10.76 17.08
CA ARG A 68 4.58 -10.04 18.32
C ARG A 68 3.33 -9.18 18.19
N PHE A 69 3.13 -8.59 17.03
CA PHE A 69 2.07 -7.62 16.71
C PHE A 69 1.07 -8.18 15.69
N ALA A 70 1.53 -9.06 14.81
CA ALA A 70 0.71 -9.78 13.84
C ALA A 70 1.16 -11.26 13.78
N PRO A 71 0.44 -12.17 13.08
CA PRO A 71 0.91 -13.53 12.85
C PRO A 71 2.34 -13.57 12.31
N LEU A 72 3.13 -14.56 12.77
CA LEU A 72 4.53 -14.70 12.40
C LEU A 72 4.69 -14.85 10.88
N CYS A 73 5.47 -13.96 10.28
CA CYS A 73 5.78 -13.97 8.86
C CYS A 73 7.31 -13.77 8.67
N PRO A 74 8.11 -14.83 8.64
CA PRO A 74 9.56 -14.69 8.51
C PRO A 74 9.95 -14.02 7.18
N ALA A 75 10.96 -13.14 7.19
CA ALA A 75 11.46 -12.50 5.97
C ALA A 75 11.92 -13.52 4.90
N ALA A 76 12.46 -14.68 5.34
CA ALA A 76 12.84 -15.77 4.45
C ALA A 76 11.65 -16.40 3.68
N ASN A 77 10.44 -16.35 4.25
CA ASN A 77 9.25 -16.85 3.57
C ASN A 77 8.85 -15.88 2.45
N LEU A 78 8.76 -14.58 2.74
CA LEU A 78 8.48 -13.58 1.70
C LEU A 78 9.59 -13.49 0.65
N MET A 79 10.85 -13.74 1.03
CA MET A 79 11.96 -13.91 0.07
C MET A 79 11.69 -15.06 -0.90
N ALA A 80 11.36 -16.25 -0.39
CA ALA A 80 11.08 -17.40 -1.23
C ALA A 80 9.88 -17.16 -2.16
N GLU A 81 8.85 -16.48 -1.67
CA GLU A 81 7.67 -16.09 -2.46
C GLU A 81 8.03 -15.09 -3.58
N SER A 82 8.79 -14.04 -3.24
CA SER A 82 9.24 -13.03 -4.21
C SER A 82 10.15 -13.65 -5.27
N ASP A 83 11.14 -14.45 -4.86
CA ASP A 83 12.05 -15.15 -5.76
C ASP A 83 11.31 -16.07 -6.73
N TRP A 84 10.29 -16.78 -6.24
CA TRP A 84 9.50 -17.65 -7.08
C TRP A 84 8.68 -16.86 -8.10
N ILE A 85 8.08 -15.73 -7.70
CA ILE A 85 7.39 -14.82 -8.63
C ILE A 85 8.36 -14.32 -9.69
N HIS A 86 9.51 -13.79 -9.33
CA HIS A 86 10.47 -13.26 -10.31
C HIS A 86 10.99 -14.33 -11.28
N ALA A 87 11.17 -15.57 -10.81
CA ALA A 87 11.61 -16.68 -11.65
C ALA A 87 10.55 -17.17 -12.65
N ASN A 88 9.26 -17.04 -12.34
CA ASN A 88 8.17 -17.60 -13.14
C ASN A 88 7.31 -16.54 -13.87
N LEU A 89 7.37 -15.29 -13.41
CA LEU A 89 6.63 -14.13 -13.92
C LEU A 89 7.58 -12.93 -14.07
N PRO A 90 8.54 -12.97 -15.03
CA PRO A 90 9.49 -11.87 -15.21
C PRO A 90 8.77 -10.54 -15.46
N GLY A 91 9.07 -9.55 -14.62
CA GLY A 91 8.48 -8.20 -14.71
C GLY A 91 7.24 -7.97 -13.84
N ALA A 92 6.71 -9.00 -13.16
CA ALA A 92 5.72 -8.79 -12.10
C ALA A 92 6.39 -8.19 -10.87
N GLN A 93 5.82 -7.11 -10.32
CA GLN A 93 6.31 -6.48 -9.10
C GLN A 93 5.82 -7.21 -7.85
N THR A 94 6.62 -7.22 -6.79
CA THR A 94 6.17 -7.63 -5.45
C THR A 94 6.10 -6.44 -4.50
N PHE A 95 5.05 -6.43 -3.66
CA PHE A 95 4.71 -5.29 -2.82
C PHE A 95 4.26 -5.72 -1.43
N ILE A 96 4.62 -4.95 -0.41
CA ILE A 96 4.04 -5.03 0.94
C ILE A 96 3.72 -3.64 1.49
N VAL A 97 2.70 -3.57 2.34
CA VAL A 97 2.57 -2.49 3.33
C VAL A 97 3.40 -2.87 4.54
N MET A 98 4.24 -1.96 5.01
CA MET A 98 5.23 -2.24 6.04
C MET A 98 4.61 -2.20 7.44
N ILE A 99 4.90 -3.20 8.28
CA ILE A 99 4.56 -3.09 9.70
C ILE A 99 5.41 -2.02 10.39
N ASN A 100 4.75 -1.07 11.06
CA ASN A 100 5.43 -0.19 12.01
C ASN A 100 5.50 -0.89 13.37
N VAL A 101 6.71 -1.26 13.82
CA VAL A 101 6.91 -1.97 15.10
C VAL A 101 7.03 -1.03 16.31
N ASN A 102 6.71 0.24 16.12
CA ASN A 102 6.70 1.28 17.16
C ASN A 102 5.53 2.24 16.92
N THR A 103 5.52 3.39 17.59
CA THR A 103 4.44 4.37 17.44
C THR A 103 4.52 5.10 16.10
N SER A 104 3.39 5.64 15.66
CA SER A 104 3.20 6.43 14.44
C SER A 104 3.88 7.81 14.54
N THR A 105 4.25 8.24 15.74
CA THR A 105 5.03 9.47 15.98
C THR A 105 6.54 9.22 15.95
N ALA A 106 6.97 7.97 16.09
CA ALA A 106 8.36 7.53 16.04
C ALA A 106 8.46 6.17 15.31
N PRO A 107 8.10 6.11 14.02
CA PRO A 107 7.98 4.85 13.29
C PRO A 107 9.31 4.13 13.20
N VAL A 108 9.27 2.80 13.29
CA VAL A 108 10.45 1.94 13.17
C VAL A 108 10.12 0.79 12.21
N TYR A 109 10.94 0.67 11.17
CA TYR A 109 10.93 -0.44 10.22
C TYR A 109 12.23 -1.27 10.26
N ALA A 110 13.18 -0.91 11.12
CA ALA A 110 14.43 -1.65 11.25
C ALA A 110 14.18 -3.07 11.75
N ASN A 111 14.95 -4.03 11.22
CA ASN A 111 14.82 -5.46 11.51
C ASN A 111 13.47 -6.08 11.12
N THR A 112 12.73 -5.46 10.20
CA THR A 112 11.56 -6.09 9.57
C THR A 112 11.93 -6.65 8.18
N TYR A 113 11.61 -5.95 7.11
CA TYR A 113 11.86 -6.34 5.73
C TYR A 113 12.58 -5.23 4.99
N ASN A 114 13.56 -5.60 4.17
CA ASN A 114 14.21 -4.73 3.21
C ASN A 114 14.67 -5.57 2.01
N PRO A 115 15.12 -4.93 0.91
CA PRO A 115 15.47 -5.69 -0.29
C PRO A 115 16.55 -6.75 -0.06
N GLY A 116 17.42 -6.57 0.94
CA GLY A 116 18.49 -7.53 1.25
C GLY A 116 18.04 -8.79 1.99
N ASN A 117 16.86 -8.80 2.62
CA ASN A 117 16.37 -9.97 3.36
C ASN A 117 15.03 -10.52 2.87
N SER A 118 14.32 -9.79 2.00
CA SER A 118 13.01 -10.20 1.49
C SER A 118 12.93 -10.23 -0.03
N HIS A 119 13.89 -9.65 -0.75
CA HIS A 119 13.86 -9.52 -2.21
C HIS A 119 12.54 -8.93 -2.76
N ILE A 120 11.83 -8.12 -1.97
CA ILE A 120 10.58 -7.47 -2.38
C ILE A 120 10.94 -6.20 -3.16
N ASP A 121 10.16 -5.88 -4.20
CA ASP A 121 10.44 -4.73 -5.06
C ASP A 121 9.99 -3.41 -4.42
N LEU A 122 8.81 -3.41 -3.79
CA LEU A 122 8.07 -2.21 -3.40
C LEU A 122 7.57 -2.28 -1.95
N TYR A 123 7.67 -1.15 -1.24
CA TYR A 123 7.38 -1.06 0.19
C TYR A 123 6.56 0.20 0.49
N ALA A 124 5.43 0.05 1.14
CA ALA A 124 4.56 1.16 1.54
C ALA A 124 4.62 1.42 3.06
N PRO A 125 5.19 2.54 3.52
CA PRO A 125 4.87 3.05 4.84
C PRO A 125 3.47 3.69 4.82
N ASP A 126 2.63 3.38 5.81
CA ASP A 126 1.21 3.78 5.92
C ASP A 126 0.93 4.73 7.12
N PRO A 127 1.51 5.95 7.13
CA PRO A 127 1.57 6.82 8.31
C PRO A 127 0.26 7.47 8.77
N TYR A 128 -0.81 7.41 7.97
CA TYR A 128 -2.16 7.99 8.18
C TYR A 128 -2.20 9.23 9.09
N PRO A 129 -1.96 10.43 8.52
CA PRO A 129 -1.69 11.64 9.30
C PRO A 129 -2.90 12.30 9.95
N CYS A 130 -4.13 12.03 9.49
CA CYS A 130 -5.34 12.74 9.92
C CYS A 130 -6.08 11.99 11.03
N ARG A 131 -6.03 12.52 12.25
CA ARG A 131 -6.57 11.86 13.45
C ARG A 131 -7.15 12.86 14.46
N THR A 132 -8.09 12.43 15.28
CA THR A 132 -8.84 13.30 16.20
C THR A 132 -7.96 13.89 17.32
N GLU A 133 -7.00 13.14 17.83
CA GLU A 133 -6.09 13.53 18.92
C GLU A 133 -5.07 14.60 18.50
N VAL A 134 -4.82 14.75 17.20
CA VAL A 134 -3.99 15.83 16.65
C VAL A 134 -4.81 17.02 16.14
N GLY A 135 -6.14 16.97 16.24
CA GLY A 135 -7.05 18.06 15.85
C GLY A 135 -7.05 18.39 14.35
N GLY A 136 -6.70 17.42 13.50
CA GLY A 136 -6.50 17.63 12.06
C GLY A 136 -5.54 16.61 11.49
N CYS A 137 -4.53 17.06 10.73
CA CYS A 137 -3.51 16.20 10.15
C CYS A 137 -2.11 16.62 10.58
N ASP A 138 -1.30 15.66 11.04
CA ASP A 138 0.13 15.84 11.26
C ASP A 138 0.90 15.30 10.06
N TYR A 139 1.13 16.17 9.07
CA TYR A 139 1.84 15.82 7.84
C TYR A 139 3.30 15.38 8.08
N SER A 140 3.89 15.71 9.23
CA SER A 140 5.25 15.27 9.56
C SER A 140 5.35 13.76 9.77
N ARG A 141 4.23 13.07 10.00
CA ARG A 141 4.18 11.60 10.07
C ARG A 141 4.64 10.96 8.76
N ILE A 142 4.31 11.57 7.62
CA ILE A 142 4.75 11.10 6.29
C ILE A 142 6.27 11.17 6.19
N THR A 143 6.86 12.34 6.49
CA THR A 143 8.30 12.53 6.35
C THR A 143 9.10 11.67 7.33
N ARG A 144 8.57 11.46 8.56
CA ARG A 144 9.16 10.53 9.54
C ARG A 144 9.11 9.07 9.07
N ALA A 145 7.98 8.62 8.52
CA ALA A 145 7.84 7.25 8.05
C ALA A 145 8.76 6.96 6.87
N VAL A 146 8.88 7.89 5.91
CA VAL A 146 9.83 7.76 4.81
C VAL A 146 11.28 7.73 5.32
N ALA A 147 11.66 8.63 6.23
CA ALA A 147 13.00 8.62 6.81
C ALA A 147 13.30 7.32 7.60
N ALA A 148 12.31 6.77 8.30
CA ALA A 148 12.45 5.50 9.01
C ALA A 148 12.59 4.32 8.05
N ALA A 149 11.87 4.32 6.91
CA ALA A 149 11.99 3.29 5.88
C ALA A 149 13.40 3.33 5.24
N GLU A 150 13.89 4.52 4.91
CA GLU A 150 15.26 4.70 4.40
C GLU A 150 16.31 4.22 5.42
N ALA A 151 16.13 4.54 6.71
CA ALA A 151 17.00 4.06 7.78
C ALA A 151 16.97 2.53 7.97
N ALA A 152 15.88 1.87 7.58
CA ALA A 152 15.75 0.41 7.57
C ALA A 152 16.36 -0.25 6.32
N GLY A 153 16.89 0.55 5.39
CA GLY A 153 17.53 0.09 4.15
C GLY A 153 16.60 0.03 2.94
N ILE A 154 15.42 0.66 2.99
CA ILE A 154 14.52 0.75 1.83
C ILE A 154 15.02 1.86 0.89
N PRO A 155 15.33 1.56 -0.38
CA PRO A 155 15.65 2.58 -1.36
C PRO A 155 14.44 3.48 -1.62
N ARG A 156 14.65 4.80 -1.71
CA ARG A 156 13.56 5.77 -1.98
C ARG A 156 12.71 5.44 -3.21
N GLY A 157 13.33 4.92 -4.26
CA GLY A 157 12.63 4.51 -5.50
C GLY A 157 11.72 3.29 -5.35
N SER A 158 11.87 2.52 -4.27
CA SER A 158 11.03 1.38 -3.92
C SER A 158 9.90 1.77 -2.95
N ILE A 159 9.85 3.02 -2.48
CA ILE A 159 8.80 3.48 -1.56
C ILE A 159 7.53 3.79 -2.36
N VAL A 160 6.41 3.22 -1.92
CA VAL A 160 5.06 3.46 -2.45
C VAL A 160 4.33 4.42 -1.52
N PRO A 161 3.88 5.60 -1.99
CA PRO A 161 3.04 6.49 -1.21
C PRO A 161 1.71 5.86 -0.84
N VAL A 162 1.32 5.98 0.43
CA VAL A 162 -0.01 5.59 0.92
C VAL A 162 -0.79 6.84 1.34
N TYR A 163 -1.88 7.11 0.63
CA TYR A 163 -2.77 8.23 0.87
C TYR A 163 -3.92 7.80 1.77
N GLN A 164 -4.18 8.57 2.83
CA GLN A 164 -5.30 8.33 3.72
C GLN A 164 -6.60 8.82 3.07
N ALA A 165 -7.36 7.93 2.45
CA ALA A 165 -8.65 8.23 1.86
C ALA A 165 -9.84 7.69 2.69
N PHE A 166 -9.61 7.43 3.98
CA PHE A 166 -10.59 6.88 4.92
C PHE A 166 -10.62 7.62 6.28
N GLY A 167 -11.66 7.39 7.06
CA GLY A 167 -11.68 7.67 8.50
C GLY A 167 -13.05 7.56 9.16
N GLY A 168 -13.08 7.71 10.48
CA GLY A 168 -14.21 7.29 11.31
C GLY A 168 -14.19 5.77 11.55
N GLY A 169 -15.38 5.18 11.72
CA GLY A 169 -15.50 3.75 11.98
C GLY A 169 -14.95 3.33 13.33
N ASN A 170 -14.54 2.06 13.43
CA ASN A 170 -13.98 1.48 14.66
C ASN A 170 -12.47 1.23 14.55
N TRP A 171 -11.77 1.96 13.67
CA TRP A 171 -10.33 1.84 13.54
C TRP A 171 -9.66 2.55 14.71
N SER A 172 -8.86 1.80 15.48
CA SER A 172 -8.05 2.38 16.56
C SER A 172 -6.71 2.84 16.03
N ASP A 173 -6.27 4.00 16.49
CA ASP A 173 -4.89 4.42 16.36
C ASP A 173 -4.09 4.14 17.66
N ASP A 174 -2.79 4.40 17.60
CA ASP A 174 -1.85 4.26 18.71
C ASP A 174 -1.67 5.55 19.53
N GLY A 175 -2.40 6.62 19.20
CA GLY A 175 -2.40 7.91 19.87
C GLY A 175 -3.55 8.07 20.87
N GLY A 176 -4.50 7.12 20.90
CA GLY A 176 -5.71 7.18 21.73
C GLY A 176 -6.85 8.01 21.10
N GLY A 177 -6.75 8.30 19.80
CA GLY A 177 -7.78 8.97 19.01
C GLY A 177 -8.47 8.03 18.03
N GLN A 178 -8.94 8.60 16.92
CA GLN A 178 -9.55 7.90 15.79
C GLN A 178 -9.05 8.52 14.49
N TYR A 179 -8.92 7.72 13.44
CA TYR A 179 -8.68 8.24 12.09
C TYR A 179 -9.85 9.13 11.65
N THR A 180 -9.54 10.18 10.89
CA THR A 180 -10.54 11.10 10.32
C THR A 180 -10.41 11.13 8.81
N LEU A 181 -11.55 11.13 8.10
CA LEU A 181 -11.55 11.28 6.65
C LEU A 181 -11.02 12.67 6.31
N PRO A 182 -9.96 12.81 5.50
CA PRO A 182 -9.43 14.13 5.17
C PRO A 182 -10.44 15.00 4.45
N THR A 183 -10.37 16.30 4.69
CA THR A 183 -11.01 17.29 3.81
C THR A 183 -10.21 17.42 2.51
N ALA A 184 -10.82 17.99 1.47
CA ALA A 184 -10.13 18.18 0.18
C ALA A 184 -8.81 18.96 0.31
N SER A 185 -8.74 19.99 1.15
CA SER A 185 -7.50 20.75 1.38
C SER A 185 -6.45 19.95 2.16
N GLN A 186 -6.89 19.10 3.10
CA GLN A 186 -5.99 18.21 3.82
C GLN A 186 -5.41 17.15 2.88
N GLU A 187 -6.24 16.58 1.99
CA GLU A 187 -5.79 15.61 1.00
C GLU A 187 -4.76 16.22 0.03
N GLN A 188 -5.01 17.44 -0.48
CA GLN A 188 -4.03 18.16 -1.29
C GLN A 188 -2.68 18.31 -0.58
N GLN A 189 -2.70 18.57 0.73
CA GLN A 189 -1.48 18.68 1.53
C GLN A 189 -0.83 17.32 1.80
N ILE A 190 -1.59 16.23 1.96
CA ILE A 190 -1.06 14.85 2.03
C ILE A 190 -0.32 14.53 0.73
N LEU A 191 -0.97 14.73 -0.42
CA LEU A 191 -0.38 14.48 -1.74
C LEU A 191 0.89 15.29 -1.98
N ALA A 192 0.87 16.60 -1.66
CA ALA A 192 2.03 17.47 -1.78
C ALA A 192 3.18 17.05 -0.86
N THR A 193 2.86 16.59 0.36
CA THR A 193 3.88 16.14 1.32
C THR A 193 4.55 14.87 0.81
N TRP A 194 3.77 13.89 0.35
CA TRP A 194 4.32 12.67 -0.28
C TRP A 194 5.19 12.99 -1.49
N ALA A 195 4.71 13.85 -2.40
CA ALA A 195 5.48 14.25 -3.59
C ALA A 195 6.82 14.92 -3.24
N SER A 196 6.94 15.56 -2.07
CA SER A 196 8.21 16.17 -1.63
C SER A 196 9.26 15.15 -1.19
N VAL A 197 8.86 13.95 -0.75
CA VAL A 197 9.76 12.92 -0.22
C VAL A 197 9.89 11.69 -1.12
N VAL A 198 8.89 11.41 -1.95
CA VAL A 198 8.87 10.33 -2.94
C VAL A 198 8.29 10.90 -4.26
N PRO A 199 9.07 11.68 -5.03
CA PRO A 199 8.56 12.41 -6.19
C PRO A 199 8.27 11.53 -7.42
N ASN A 200 8.91 10.36 -7.53
CA ASN A 200 8.80 9.47 -8.68
C ASN A 200 8.52 8.03 -8.21
N PRO A 201 7.37 7.78 -7.57
CA PRO A 201 7.03 6.42 -7.12
C PRO A 201 6.72 5.52 -8.31
N VAL A 202 6.91 4.21 -8.15
CA VAL A 202 6.50 3.22 -9.16
C VAL A 202 4.98 3.19 -9.30
N PHE A 203 4.26 3.29 -8.19
CA PHE A 203 2.83 3.56 -8.13
C PHE A 203 2.49 4.21 -6.77
N ASP A 204 1.26 4.70 -6.60
CA ASP A 204 0.74 5.11 -5.29
C ASP A 204 -0.56 4.40 -4.92
N TYR A 205 -0.89 4.42 -3.64
CA TYR A 205 -1.95 3.60 -3.04
C TYR A 205 -2.88 4.48 -2.22
N ALA A 206 -4.17 4.54 -2.57
CA ALA A 206 -5.17 5.27 -1.79
C ALA A 206 -5.95 4.31 -0.87
N TYR A 207 -5.59 4.25 0.41
CA TYR A 207 -6.34 3.44 1.37
C TYR A 207 -7.44 4.30 2.02
N SER A 208 -8.73 4.06 1.81
CA SER A 208 -9.31 3.00 0.97
C SER A 208 -10.35 3.55 0.01
N TRP A 209 -10.56 2.85 -1.11
CA TRP A 209 -11.68 3.16 -2.00
C TRP A 209 -13.04 2.97 -1.33
N GLY A 210 -13.28 1.80 -0.74
CA GLY A 210 -14.58 1.39 -0.20
C GLY A 210 -14.63 1.35 1.32
N THR A 211 -15.83 1.51 1.89
CA THR A 211 -15.99 1.55 3.36
C THR A 211 -15.59 0.22 4.01
N GLN A 212 -14.87 0.29 5.13
CA GLN A 212 -14.43 -0.84 5.94
C GLN A 212 -14.64 -0.55 7.42
N ASN A 213 -14.93 -1.56 8.24
CA ASN A 213 -15.04 -1.39 9.69
C ASN A 213 -15.94 -0.21 10.14
N SER A 214 -17.04 0.01 9.40
CA SER A 214 -18.00 1.12 9.59
C SER A 214 -17.42 2.53 9.39
N ASP A 215 -16.32 2.68 8.67
CA ASP A 215 -15.71 3.97 8.33
C ASP A 215 -16.42 4.70 7.17
N GLN A 216 -15.90 5.89 6.85
CA GLN A 216 -16.14 6.55 5.58
C GLN A 216 -14.88 6.43 4.72
N ALA A 217 -15.07 6.28 3.41
CA ALA A 217 -14.01 6.05 2.44
C ALA A 217 -14.20 6.91 1.18
N LEU A 218 -13.23 6.81 0.26
CA LEU A 218 -13.16 7.64 -0.93
C LEU A 218 -14.42 7.57 -1.80
N GLU A 219 -15.05 6.40 -1.92
CA GLU A 219 -16.24 6.20 -2.76
C GLU A 219 -17.44 7.08 -2.34
N GLY A 220 -17.52 7.43 -1.06
CA GLY A 220 -18.56 8.28 -0.50
C GLY A 220 -18.27 9.78 -0.58
N SER A 221 -17.02 10.18 -0.90
CA SER A 221 -16.58 11.57 -0.87
C SER A 221 -16.30 12.13 -2.27
N THR A 222 -17.26 12.86 -2.82
CA THR A 222 -17.09 13.53 -4.13
C THR A 222 -15.98 14.58 -4.11
N ALA A 223 -15.77 15.24 -2.97
CA ALA A 223 -14.71 16.22 -2.80
C ALA A 223 -13.32 15.58 -2.88
N LEU A 224 -13.11 14.43 -2.22
CA LEU A 224 -11.85 13.70 -2.32
C LEU A 224 -11.65 13.09 -3.71
N GLN A 225 -12.70 12.52 -4.31
CA GLN A 225 -12.64 12.02 -5.69
C GLN A 225 -12.18 13.09 -6.69
N ALA A 226 -12.58 14.35 -6.51
CA ALA A 226 -12.12 15.46 -7.34
C ALA A 226 -10.62 15.76 -7.14
N VAL A 227 -10.12 15.69 -5.90
CA VAL A 227 -8.69 15.87 -5.59
C VAL A 227 -7.86 14.75 -6.25
N PHE A 228 -8.24 13.49 -6.06
CA PHE A 228 -7.56 12.35 -6.68
C PHE A 228 -7.64 12.39 -8.20
N SER A 229 -8.79 12.77 -8.77
CA SER A 229 -8.93 12.92 -10.23
C SER A 229 -7.94 13.95 -10.80
N ALA A 230 -7.77 15.10 -10.14
CA ALA A 230 -6.81 16.11 -10.55
C ALA A 230 -5.36 15.64 -10.41
N HIS A 231 -5.02 14.97 -9.30
CA HIS A 231 -3.69 14.38 -9.07
C HIS A 231 -3.36 13.32 -10.12
N ASN A 232 -4.28 12.39 -10.36
CA ASN A 232 -4.12 11.27 -11.29
C ASN A 232 -4.05 11.73 -12.76
N ALA A 233 -4.67 12.86 -13.12
CA ALA A 233 -4.59 13.41 -14.47
C ALA A 233 -3.21 13.98 -14.86
N THR A 234 -2.34 14.26 -13.87
CA THR A 234 -1.03 14.89 -14.09
C THR A 234 0.16 13.95 -13.83
N SER A 235 -0.12 12.73 -13.38
CA SER A 235 0.91 11.78 -12.96
C SER A 235 1.21 10.76 -14.05
N ALA A 236 2.49 10.38 -14.18
CA ALA A 236 2.96 9.52 -15.27
C ALA A 236 2.97 8.01 -14.96
N GLY A 237 2.79 7.61 -13.69
CA GLY A 237 2.86 6.21 -13.23
C GLY A 237 1.50 5.58 -12.89
N PRO A 238 1.45 4.24 -12.67
CA PRO A 238 0.29 3.53 -12.12
C PRO A 238 -0.22 4.11 -10.77
N ARG A 239 -1.52 3.92 -10.49
CA ARG A 239 -2.28 4.56 -9.39
C ARG A 239 -3.31 3.58 -8.85
N ASP A 240 -3.09 3.10 -7.65
CA ASP A 240 -3.87 2.05 -6.99
C ASP A 240 -4.86 2.59 -5.96
N ARG A 241 -5.87 1.79 -5.64
CA ARG A 241 -7.11 2.22 -4.98
C ARG A 241 -7.61 1.26 -3.91
#